data_AF-A0A9E4ZN12-F1
#
_entry.id   AF-A0A9E4ZN12-F1
#
_cell.length_a   1.000
_cell.length_b   1.000
_cell.length_c   1.000
_cell.angle_alpha   90.00
_cell.angle_beta   90.00
_cell.angle_gamma   90.00
#
_symmetry.space_group_name_H-M   'P 1'
#
loop_
_entity.id
_entity.type
_entity.pdbx_description
1 polymer ?
#
loop_
_entity_poly.entity_id
_entity_poly.type
_entity_poly.pdbx_seq_one_letter_code
_entity_poly.pdbx_strand_id
1 'polypeptide(L)'
;MDKPLLIKIFSLADTHLVYLALHALFILIGSVLSAYVIYVKKDSMGMTTLFALSLYFVLFFTYLLIVLSLSYRFEISEDKLRIYNLLFPFTKSEIRLYDKDMIIGFGEGKISGNLLLLENERLLYKFVVRKSSMKRIRLTLFNKGYRVGGVYKVCKVCGGINDLEDVKCNICGSRDLITSELLWRD
;
A
#
# COMPACT_ATOMS: atom_id res chain seq x y z
N MET A 1 -25.58 3.22 -22.37
CA MET A 1 -24.64 2.23 -21.84
C MET A 1 -23.43 2.99 -21.33
N ASP A 2 -23.37 3.22 -20.03
CA ASP A 2 -22.25 3.94 -19.43
C ASP A 2 -21.00 3.08 -19.51
N LYS A 3 -19.92 3.63 -20.05
CA LYS A 3 -18.64 2.92 -20.10
C LYS A 3 -18.19 2.63 -18.67
N PRO A 4 -17.73 1.40 -18.36
CA PRO A 4 -17.28 1.08 -17.02
C PRO A 4 -16.13 2.01 -16.62
N LEU A 5 -16.33 2.77 -15.55
CA LEU A 5 -15.31 3.69 -15.01
C LEU A 5 -14.19 2.87 -14.38
N LEU A 6 -13.19 2.50 -15.19
CA LEU A 6 -12.04 1.73 -14.75
C LEU A 6 -11.02 2.66 -14.06
N ILE A 7 -11.06 2.73 -12.73
CA ILE A 7 -10.05 3.46 -11.96
C ILE A 7 -8.91 2.51 -11.62
N LYS A 8 -7.75 2.69 -12.27
CA LYS A 8 -6.51 1.95 -11.96
C LYS A 8 -5.70 2.72 -10.92
N ILE A 9 -5.39 2.08 -9.81
CA ILE A 9 -4.61 2.71 -8.73
C ILE A 9 -3.49 1.78 -8.32
N PHE A 10 -2.28 2.33 -8.26
CA PHE A 10 -1.11 1.68 -7.69
C PHE A 10 -1.00 2.04 -6.22
N SER A 11 -0.87 1.02 -5.39
CA SER A 11 -0.75 1.16 -3.94
C SER A 11 0.29 0.18 -3.41
N LEU A 12 0.96 0.58 -2.34
CA LEU A 12 1.81 -0.30 -1.55
C LEU A 12 0.98 -0.80 -0.36
N ALA A 13 0.97 -2.11 -0.13
CA ALA A 13 0.70 -2.65 1.18
C ALA A 13 1.82 -2.15 2.11
N ASP A 14 1.43 -1.64 3.27
CA ASP A 14 2.17 -0.80 4.20
C ASP A 14 3.70 -1.06 4.31
N THR A 15 4.46 -0.61 3.31
CA THR A 15 5.91 -0.44 3.40
C THR A 15 6.18 1.03 3.54
N HIS A 16 6.93 1.40 4.58
CA HIS A 16 7.30 2.77 4.84
C HIS A 16 8.02 3.39 3.61
N LEU A 17 7.31 4.26 2.88
CA LEU A 17 7.77 4.94 1.67
C LEU A 17 9.12 5.68 1.87
N VAL A 18 9.39 6.09 3.10
CA VAL A 18 10.64 6.73 3.55
C VAL A 18 11.83 5.77 3.46
N TYR A 19 11.64 4.48 3.78
CA TYR A 19 12.71 3.48 3.68
C TYR A 19 13.04 3.20 2.22
N LEU A 20 12.03 3.16 1.34
CA LEU A 20 12.25 3.04 -0.11
C LEU A 20 13.09 4.20 -0.65
N ALA A 21 12.82 5.43 -0.21
CA ALA A 21 13.59 6.61 -0.60
C ALA A 21 15.01 6.62 -0.02
N LEU A 22 15.18 6.23 1.26
CA LEU A 22 16.49 6.08 1.90
C LEU A 22 17.35 5.05 1.18
N HIS A 23 16.78 3.90 0.82
CA HIS A 23 17.50 2.89 0.06
C HIS A 23 17.89 3.39 -1.34
N ALA A 24 16.98 4.07 -2.06
CA ALA A 24 17.30 4.70 -3.34
C ALA A 24 18.45 5.73 -3.25
N LEU A 25 18.55 6.46 -2.13
CA LEU A 25 19.63 7.40 -1.88
C LEU A 25 20.97 6.69 -1.58
N PHE A 26 20.96 5.66 -0.73
CA PHE A 26 22.14 4.82 -0.50
C PHE A 26 22.61 4.16 -1.79
N ILE A 27 21.68 3.83 -2.69
CA ILE A 27 21.97 3.25 -3.99
C ILE A 27 22.76 4.22 -4.87
N LEU A 28 22.31 5.47 -4.94
CA LEU A 28 22.99 6.53 -5.70
C LEU A 28 24.39 6.80 -5.14
N ILE A 29 24.54 6.84 -3.82
CA ILE A 29 25.84 7.12 -3.18
C ILE A 29 26.82 5.95 -3.40
N GLY A 30 26.39 4.71 -3.17
CA GLY A 30 27.23 3.52 -3.30
C GLY A 30 27.72 3.30 -4.74
N SER A 31 26.87 3.54 -5.73
CA SER A 31 27.24 3.45 -7.14
C SER A 31 28.22 4.54 -7.58
N VAL A 32 28.02 5.80 -7.15
CA VAL A 32 28.94 6.90 -7.44
C VAL A 32 30.32 6.68 -6.80
N LEU A 33 30.36 6.24 -5.54
CA LEU A 33 31.62 5.95 -4.85
C LEU A 33 32.37 4.79 -5.49
N SER A 34 31.66 3.74 -5.91
CA SER A 34 32.28 2.59 -6.58
C SER A 34 32.85 2.97 -7.94
N ALA A 35 32.11 3.77 -8.73
CA ALA A 35 32.60 4.29 -10.01
C ALA A 35 33.84 5.17 -9.82
N TYR A 36 33.85 6.02 -8.79
CA TYR A 36 34.99 6.86 -8.44
C TYR A 36 36.22 6.02 -8.07
N VAL A 37 36.05 5.00 -7.23
CA VAL A 37 37.15 4.12 -6.80
C VAL A 37 37.76 3.35 -7.99
N ILE A 38 36.92 2.82 -8.89
CA ILE A 38 37.38 2.12 -10.10
C ILE A 38 38.13 3.07 -11.05
N TYR A 39 37.63 4.30 -11.21
CA TYR A 39 38.25 5.30 -12.10
C TYR A 39 39.60 5.79 -11.57
N VAL A 40 39.72 6.00 -10.25
CA VAL A 40 40.91 6.59 -9.62
C VAL A 40 41.96 5.54 -9.26
N LYS A 41 41.57 4.37 -8.73
CA LYS A 41 42.50 3.29 -8.38
C LYS A 41 42.55 2.26 -9.51
N LYS A 42 43.37 2.53 -10.52
CA LYS A 42 43.78 1.54 -11.53
C LYS A 42 44.67 0.44 -10.91
N ASP A 43 44.20 -0.33 -9.93
CA ASP A 43 44.91 -1.56 -9.54
C ASP A 43 44.12 -2.51 -8.63
N SER A 44 44.53 -3.79 -8.66
CA SER A 44 44.24 -5.04 -7.88
C SER A 44 43.10 -5.14 -6.83
N MET A 45 42.57 -4.05 -6.28
CA MET A 45 41.35 -4.01 -5.45
C MET A 45 40.05 -4.31 -6.23
N GLY A 46 40.14 -4.56 -7.53
CA GLY A 46 39.02 -4.81 -8.42
C GLY A 46 38.08 -5.93 -7.93
N MET A 47 38.61 -7.02 -7.40
CA MET A 47 37.80 -8.16 -6.94
C MET A 47 36.97 -7.86 -5.68
N THR A 48 37.55 -7.15 -4.70
CA THR A 48 36.81 -6.71 -3.50
C THR A 48 35.73 -5.69 -3.85
N THR A 49 36.02 -4.75 -4.74
CA THR A 49 35.05 -3.75 -5.19
C THR A 49 33.95 -4.40 -6.03
N LEU A 50 34.29 -5.34 -6.92
CA LEU A 50 33.33 -6.13 -7.70
C LEU A 50 32.43 -6.97 -6.80
N PHE A 51 33.00 -7.66 -5.80
CA PHE A 51 32.22 -8.46 -4.86
C PHE A 51 31.25 -7.60 -4.06
N ALA A 52 31.69 -6.45 -3.55
CA ALA A 52 30.83 -5.50 -2.86
C ALA A 52 29.69 -5.01 -3.77
N LEU A 53 29.99 -4.72 -5.05
CA LEU A 53 29.00 -4.33 -6.06
C LEU A 53 27.98 -5.45 -6.32
N SER A 54 28.45 -6.69 -6.50
CA SER A 54 27.60 -7.85 -6.77
C SER A 54 26.68 -8.17 -5.59
N LEU A 55 27.21 -8.21 -4.37
CA LEU A 55 26.42 -8.41 -3.15
C LEU A 55 25.34 -7.34 -3.03
N TYR A 56 25.71 -6.09 -3.30
CA TYR A 56 24.81 -4.97 -3.30
C TYR A 56 23.69 -5.10 -4.36
N PHE A 57 23.99 -5.53 -5.59
CA PHE A 57 22.97 -5.78 -6.62
C PHE A 57 22.01 -6.89 -6.20
N VAL A 58 22.51 -7.96 -5.58
CA VAL A 58 21.67 -9.05 -5.06
C VAL A 58 20.72 -8.52 -3.99
N LEU A 59 21.21 -7.71 -3.05
CA LEU A 59 20.37 -7.08 -2.02
C LEU A 59 19.33 -6.13 -2.65
N PHE A 60 19.70 -5.36 -3.67
CA PHE A 60 18.79 -4.49 -4.41
C PHE A 60 17.66 -5.28 -5.10
N PHE A 61 18.00 -6.32 -5.87
CA PHE A 61 16.99 -7.11 -6.57
C PHE A 61 16.07 -7.84 -5.59
N THR A 62 16.63 -8.37 -4.49
CA THR A 62 15.83 -9.00 -3.43
C THR A 62 14.85 -8.01 -2.84
N TYR A 63 15.30 -6.80 -2.52
CA TYR A 63 14.44 -5.76 -1.98
C TYR A 63 13.40 -5.26 -2.99
N LEU A 64 13.78 -5.05 -4.25
CA LEU A 64 12.86 -4.67 -5.32
C LEU A 64 11.75 -5.71 -5.48
N LEU A 65 12.10 -7.01 -5.42
CA LEU A 65 11.13 -8.09 -5.45
C LEU A 65 10.19 -8.03 -4.25
N ILE A 66 10.69 -7.76 -3.04
CA ILE A 66 9.85 -7.54 -1.85
C ILE A 66 8.88 -6.38 -2.08
N VAL A 67 9.36 -5.22 -2.54
CA VAL A 67 8.51 -4.04 -2.78
C VAL A 67 7.46 -4.31 -3.86
N LEU A 68 7.82 -4.96 -4.97
CA LEU A 68 6.88 -5.33 -6.03
C LEU A 68 5.87 -6.37 -5.54
N SER A 69 6.29 -7.31 -4.69
CA SER A 69 5.38 -8.28 -4.05
C SER A 69 4.43 -7.63 -3.05
N LEU A 70 4.75 -6.45 -2.54
CA LEU A 70 3.88 -5.65 -1.66
C LEU A 70 3.14 -4.55 -2.42
N SER A 71 3.36 -4.43 -3.73
CA SER A 71 2.69 -3.45 -4.57
C SER A 71 1.48 -4.07 -5.26
N TYR A 72 0.35 -3.40 -5.13
CA TYR A 72 -0.92 -3.83 -5.68
C TYR A 72 -1.45 -2.79 -6.66
N ARG A 73 -2.09 -3.30 -7.70
CA ARG A 73 -3.00 -2.53 -8.55
C ARG A 73 -4.41 -2.91 -8.17
N PHE A 74 -5.28 -1.92 -7.97
CA PHE A 74 -6.71 -2.21 -7.89
C PHE A 74 -7.49 -1.49 -8.98
N GLU A 75 -8.58 -2.13 -9.39
CA GLU A 75 -9.50 -1.70 -10.42
C GLU A 75 -10.92 -1.71 -9.86
N ILE A 76 -11.58 -0.57 -9.95
CA ILE A 76 -13.00 -0.44 -9.62
C ILE A 76 -13.77 -0.52 -10.94
N SER A 77 -14.73 -1.43 -11.03
CA SER A 77 -15.68 -1.58 -12.14
C SER A 77 -17.06 -1.81 -11.55
N GLU A 78 -18.14 -1.43 -12.24
CA GLU A 78 -19.57 -1.56 -11.84
C GLU A 78 -19.80 -2.10 -10.42
N ASP A 79 -19.68 -3.41 -10.22
CA ASP A 79 -20.02 -4.04 -8.95
C ASP A 79 -18.84 -4.71 -8.25
N LYS A 80 -17.63 -4.52 -8.77
CA LYS A 80 -16.45 -5.26 -8.36
C LYS A 80 -15.24 -4.36 -8.14
N LEU A 81 -14.53 -4.64 -7.06
CA LEU A 81 -13.18 -4.18 -6.82
C LEU A 81 -12.23 -5.36 -7.05
N ARG A 82 -11.38 -5.24 -8.07
CA ARG A 82 -10.37 -6.26 -8.39
C ARG A 82 -9.02 -5.79 -7.91
N ILE A 83 -8.31 -6.65 -7.19
CA ILE A 83 -6.98 -6.36 -6.66
C ILE A 83 -6.01 -7.37 -7.27
N TYR A 84 -4.92 -6.84 -7.81
CA TYR A 84 -3.87 -7.58 -8.48
C TYR A 84 -2.55 -7.28 -7.79
N ASN A 85 -1.77 -8.30 -7.48
CA ASN A 85 -0.37 -8.10 -7.13
C ASN A 85 0.42 -7.71 -8.38
N LEU A 86 1.33 -6.74 -8.30
CA LEU A 86 2.11 -6.31 -9.47
C LEU A 86 3.15 -7.36 -9.90
N LEU A 87 3.70 -8.12 -8.96
CA LEU A 87 4.66 -9.19 -9.24
C LEU A 87 3.95 -10.48 -9.66
N PHE A 88 2.80 -10.78 -9.04
CA PHE A 88 2.01 -11.99 -9.31
C PHE A 88 0.63 -11.64 -9.88
N PRO A 89 0.54 -11.19 -11.15
CA PRO A 89 -0.71 -10.70 -11.73
C PRO A 89 -1.82 -11.76 -11.84
N PHE A 90 -1.47 -13.05 -11.76
CA PHE A 90 -2.41 -14.16 -11.74
C PHE A 90 -3.10 -14.35 -10.37
N THR A 91 -2.51 -13.82 -9.29
CA THR A 91 -3.18 -13.74 -7.99
C THR A 91 -4.16 -12.58 -8.01
N LYS A 92 -5.42 -12.91 -8.28
CA LYS A 92 -6.52 -11.96 -8.37
C LYS A 92 -7.46 -12.16 -7.20
N SER A 93 -7.67 -11.10 -6.44
CA SER A 93 -8.79 -11.03 -5.49
C SER A 93 -9.91 -10.21 -6.11
N GLU A 94 -11.12 -10.76 -6.12
CA GLU A 94 -12.33 -10.02 -6.53
C GLU A 94 -13.21 -9.82 -5.31
N ILE A 95 -13.50 -8.55 -5.01
CA ILE A 95 -14.40 -8.14 -3.95
C ILE A 95 -15.66 -7.56 -4.59
N ARG A 96 -16.84 -7.97 -4.12
CA ARG A 96 -18.11 -7.39 -4.57
C ARG A 96 -18.39 -6.13 -3.77
N LEU A 97 -18.59 -5.00 -4.46
CA LEU A 97 -18.88 -3.72 -3.82
C LEU A 97 -20.30 -3.61 -3.26
N TYR A 98 -21.18 -4.53 -3.64
CA TYR A 98 -22.57 -4.60 -3.17
C TYR A 98 -22.73 -5.55 -1.98
N ASP A 99 -21.63 -6.15 -1.51
CA ASP A 99 -21.70 -6.99 -0.32
C ASP A 99 -22.00 -6.12 0.91
N LYS A 100 -22.96 -6.55 1.73
CA LYS A 100 -23.46 -5.75 2.86
C LYS A 100 -22.43 -5.61 3.96
N ASP A 101 -21.51 -6.57 4.04
CA ASP A 101 -20.50 -6.61 5.09
C ASP A 101 -19.22 -5.81 4.71
N MET A 102 -19.20 -5.18 3.53
CA MET A 102 -18.05 -4.45 3.01
C MET A 102 -18.00 -3.02 3.57
N ILE A 103 -16.96 -2.74 4.35
CA ILE A 103 -16.67 -1.43 4.91
C ILE A 103 -15.35 -0.92 4.32
N ILE A 104 -15.35 0.32 3.84
CA ILE A 104 -14.18 0.96 3.24
C ILE A 104 -13.73 2.12 4.13
N GLY A 105 -12.53 2.02 4.68
CA GLY A 105 -11.93 3.04 5.54
C GLY A 105 -10.98 3.97 4.81
N PHE A 106 -11.08 5.27 5.10
CA PHE A 106 -10.20 6.31 4.59
C PHE A 106 -9.46 7.00 5.73
N GLY A 107 -8.15 6.77 5.84
CA GLY A 107 -7.26 7.48 6.76
C GLY A 107 -6.59 8.67 6.06
N GLU A 108 -6.59 9.83 6.73
CA GLU A 108 -6.01 11.05 6.17
C GLU A 108 -4.48 11.11 6.27
N GLY A 109 -3.86 11.68 5.25
CA GLY A 109 -2.49 12.16 5.29
C GLY A 109 -2.25 13.27 4.27
N LYS A 110 -1.13 13.99 4.39
CA LYS A 110 -0.87 15.20 3.57
C LYS A 110 -0.70 14.89 2.08
N ILE A 111 0.05 13.83 1.75
CA ILE A 111 0.41 13.45 0.37
C ILE A 111 -0.24 12.12 -0.03
N SER A 112 -0.23 11.15 0.88
CA SER A 112 -0.90 9.86 0.77
C SER A 112 -1.87 9.66 1.93
N GLY A 113 -2.85 8.80 1.74
CA GLY A 113 -3.79 8.35 2.76
C GLY A 113 -3.82 6.82 2.83
N ASN A 114 -4.44 6.31 3.88
CA ASN A 114 -4.66 4.88 4.05
C ASN A 114 -6.05 4.52 3.52
N LEU A 115 -6.12 3.50 2.68
CA LEU A 115 -7.37 2.88 2.26
C LEU A 115 -7.45 1.51 2.90
N LEU A 116 -8.50 1.26 3.65
CA LEU A 116 -8.77 0.00 4.34
C LEU A 116 -9.96 -0.67 3.67
N LEU A 117 -9.85 -1.96 3.40
CA LEU A 117 -10.97 -2.79 2.98
C LEU A 117 -11.24 -3.79 4.09
N LEU A 118 -12.43 -3.69 4.66
CA LEU A 118 -12.90 -4.49 5.78
C LEU A 118 -14.11 -5.30 5.31
N GLU A 119 -14.17 -6.56 5.68
CA GLU A 119 -15.33 -7.42 5.45
C GLU A 119 -15.63 -8.15 6.75
N ASN A 120 -16.86 -8.06 7.23
CA ASN A 120 -17.26 -8.65 8.52
C ASN A 120 -16.31 -8.24 9.68
N GLU A 121 -15.97 -6.96 9.73
CA GLU A 121 -15.03 -6.35 10.71
C GLU A 121 -13.59 -6.93 10.67
N ARG A 122 -13.24 -7.68 9.62
CA ARG A 122 -11.89 -8.20 9.41
C ARG A 122 -11.17 -7.39 8.35
N LEU A 123 -9.90 -7.06 8.60
CA LEU A 123 -9.05 -6.37 7.63
C LEU A 123 -8.67 -7.32 6.50
N LEU A 124 -9.22 -7.09 5.30
CA LEU A 124 -8.81 -7.79 4.09
C LEU A 124 -7.55 -7.17 3.49
N TYR A 125 -7.59 -5.85 3.31
CA TYR A 125 -6.49 -5.11 2.68
C TYR A 125 -6.27 -3.76 3.32
N LYS A 126 -5.01 -3.36 3.37
CA LYS A 126 -4.56 -2.02 3.74
C LYS A 126 -3.61 -1.49 2.68
N PHE A 127 -3.94 -0.31 2.18
CA PHE A 127 -3.31 0.30 1.02
C PHE A 127 -2.85 1.72 1.34
N VAL A 128 -1.63 2.06 0.97
CA VAL A 128 -1.16 3.45 0.92
C VAL A 128 -1.45 4.02 -0.47
N VAL A 129 -2.31 5.03 -0.54
CA VAL A 129 -2.83 5.58 -1.81
C VAL A 129 -2.58 7.08 -1.87
N ARG A 130 -2.24 7.61 -3.06
CA ARG A 130 -2.09 9.07 -3.27
C ARG A 130 -3.40 9.80 -2.98
N LYS A 131 -3.33 10.98 -2.37
CA LYS A 131 -4.52 11.79 -2.01
C LYS A 131 -5.41 12.11 -3.21
N SER A 132 -4.85 12.35 -4.40
CA SER A 132 -5.62 12.58 -5.63
C SER A 132 -6.45 11.35 -6.05
N SER A 133 -5.88 10.16 -5.89
CA SER A 133 -6.57 8.90 -6.15
C SER A 133 -7.65 8.62 -5.10
N MET A 134 -7.38 8.90 -3.82
CA MET A 134 -8.36 8.76 -2.73
C MET A 134 -9.64 9.55 -3.00
N LYS A 135 -9.51 10.81 -3.45
CA LYS A 135 -10.68 11.63 -3.84
C LYS A 135 -11.53 10.98 -4.94
N ARG A 136 -10.89 10.39 -5.96
CA ARG A 136 -11.59 9.71 -7.07
C ARG A 136 -12.30 8.43 -6.62
N ILE A 137 -11.65 7.64 -5.75
CA ILE A 137 -12.26 6.44 -5.17
C ILE A 137 -13.52 6.85 -4.39
N ARG A 138 -13.38 7.83 -3.49
CA ARG A 138 -14.49 8.29 -2.64
C ARG A 138 -15.70 8.74 -3.46
N LEU A 139 -15.48 9.58 -4.48
CA LEU A 139 -16.54 9.99 -5.40
C LEU A 139 -17.21 8.80 -6.11
N THR A 140 -16.42 7.80 -6.50
CA THR A 140 -16.93 6.61 -7.18
C THR A 140 -17.75 5.73 -6.24
N LEU A 141 -17.35 5.59 -4.98
CA LEU A 141 -18.10 4.84 -3.98
C LEU A 141 -19.41 5.53 -3.62
N PHE A 142 -19.41 6.87 -3.49
CA PHE A 142 -20.65 7.63 -3.27
C PHE A 142 -21.63 7.46 -4.43
N ASN A 143 -21.16 7.51 -5.68
CA ASN A 143 -22.01 7.23 -6.85
C ASN A 143 -22.54 5.79 -6.88
N LYS A 144 -21.95 4.87 -6.10
CA LYS A 144 -22.38 3.48 -5.92
C LYS A 144 -23.23 3.25 -4.67
N GLY A 145 -23.67 4.32 -4.01
CA GLY A 145 -24.57 4.25 -2.85
C GLY A 145 -23.88 3.98 -1.52
N TYR A 146 -22.54 4.03 -1.45
CA TYR A 146 -21.88 4.08 -0.15
C TYR A 146 -22.21 5.41 0.54
N ARG A 147 -22.31 5.40 1.87
CA ARG A 147 -22.53 6.58 2.69
C ARG A 147 -21.45 6.68 3.77
N VAL A 148 -21.26 7.89 4.30
CA VAL A 148 -20.36 8.11 5.42
C VAL A 148 -21.01 7.56 6.67
N GLY A 149 -20.34 6.62 7.32
CA GLY A 149 -20.79 5.99 8.54
C GLY A 149 -20.23 6.60 9.82
N GLY A 150 -19.17 7.41 9.69
CA GLY A 150 -18.54 8.11 10.80
C GLY A 150 -17.02 7.95 10.81
N VAL A 151 -16.38 8.48 11.85
CA VAL A 151 -14.93 8.39 12.04
C VAL A 151 -14.66 7.49 13.22
N TYR A 152 -13.85 6.45 13.01
CA TYR A 152 -13.55 5.41 13.99
C TYR A 152 -12.06 5.10 14.03
N LYS A 153 -11.62 4.40 15.09
CA LYS A 153 -10.28 3.82 15.17
C LYS A 153 -10.30 2.38 14.69
N VAL A 154 -9.69 2.11 13.53
CA VAL A 154 -9.57 0.75 13.01
C VAL A 154 -8.25 0.14 13.47
N CYS A 155 -8.27 -1.10 13.95
CA CYS A 155 -7.05 -1.83 14.26
C CYS A 155 -6.33 -2.27 12.99
N LYS A 156 -5.06 -1.89 12.84
CA LYS A 156 -4.24 -2.27 11.68
C LYS A 156 -3.83 -3.75 11.68
N VAL A 157 -4.01 -4.45 12.81
CA VAL A 157 -3.63 -5.86 12.95
C VAL A 157 -4.80 -6.78 12.58
N CYS A 158 -5.97 -6.58 13.18
CA CYS A 158 -7.13 -7.47 12.98
C CYS A 158 -8.28 -6.84 12.19
N GLY A 159 -8.30 -5.51 12.01
CA GLY A 159 -9.41 -4.79 11.38
C GLY A 159 -10.54 -4.37 12.32
N GLY A 160 -10.48 -4.74 13.59
CA GLY A 160 -11.53 -4.37 14.56
C GLY A 160 -11.79 -2.88 14.57
N ILE A 161 -13.07 -2.51 14.51
CA ILE A 161 -13.55 -1.13 14.57
C ILE A 161 -13.76 -0.78 16.05
N ASN A 162 -13.17 0.33 16.48
CA ASN A 162 -13.16 0.76 17.88
C ASN A 162 -13.57 2.23 17.95
N ASP A 163 -14.04 2.64 19.12
CA ASP A 163 -14.44 4.00 19.36
C ASP A 163 -13.24 4.94 19.35
N LEU A 164 -13.48 6.24 19.15
CA LEU A 164 -12.41 7.23 19.11
C LEU A 164 -11.68 7.37 20.45
N GLU A 165 -12.32 7.01 21.55
CA GLU A 165 -11.74 7.04 22.90
C GLU A 165 -10.82 5.84 23.17
N ASP A 166 -10.98 4.74 22.42
CA ASP A 166 -10.26 3.50 22.67
C ASP A 166 -8.75 3.64 22.44
N VAL A 167 -7.97 3.17 23.42
CA VAL A 167 -6.49 3.19 23.40
C VAL A 167 -5.92 1.89 22.84
N LYS A 168 -6.69 0.81 22.89
CA LYS A 168 -6.34 -0.52 22.39
C LYS A 168 -7.51 -1.09 21.60
N CYS A 169 -7.22 -2.00 20.69
CA CYS A 169 -8.25 -2.74 19.98
C CYS A 169 -9.01 -3.68 20.95
N ASN A 170 -10.33 -3.60 20.94
CA ASN A 170 -11.20 -4.41 21.79
C ASN A 170 -11.21 -5.90 21.41
N ILE A 171 -10.77 -6.23 20.18
CA ILE A 171 -10.71 -7.61 19.67
C ILE A 171 -9.38 -8.29 19.98
N CYS A 172 -8.25 -7.64 19.67
CA CYS A 172 -6.92 -8.26 19.75
C CYS A 172 -5.98 -7.62 20.79
N GLY A 173 -6.39 -6.54 21.46
CA GLY A 173 -5.57 -5.82 22.44
C GLY A 173 -4.43 -4.97 21.86
N SER A 174 -4.25 -4.95 20.53
CA SER A 174 -3.21 -4.16 19.86
C SER A 174 -3.41 -2.65 20.05
N ARG A 175 -2.32 -1.91 20.24
CA ARG A 175 -2.31 -0.43 20.27
C ARG A 175 -2.22 0.20 18.88
N ASP A 176 -2.02 -0.60 17.83
CA ASP A 176 -1.82 -0.09 16.48
C ASP A 176 -3.16 0.23 15.80
N LEU A 177 -3.73 1.35 16.23
CA LEU A 177 -5.01 1.88 15.76
C LEU A 177 -4.77 3.00 14.72
N ILE A 178 -5.66 3.09 13.73
CA ILE A 178 -5.69 4.18 12.77
C ILE A 178 -7.06 4.85 12.74
N THR A 179 -7.09 6.16 12.93
CA THR A 179 -8.30 6.96 12.73
C THR A 179 -8.65 7.00 11.25
N SER A 180 -9.84 6.52 10.91
CA SER A 180 -10.33 6.43 9.54
C SER A 180 -11.81 6.82 9.48
N GLU A 181 -12.19 7.55 8.43
CA GLU A 181 -13.59 7.73 8.05
C GLU A 181 -14.06 6.44 7.37
N LEU A 182 -15.11 5.82 7.89
CA LEU A 182 -15.65 4.58 7.36
C LEU A 182 -16.84 4.85 6.45
N LEU A 183 -16.84 4.19 5.30
CA LEU A 183 -17.95 4.17 4.36
C LEU A 183 -18.53 2.76 4.30
N TRP A 184 -19.85 2.66 4.35
CA TRP A 184 -20.58 1.40 4.17
C TRP A 184 -21.84 1.66 3.34
N ARG A 185 -22.53 0.58 3.01
CA ARG A 185 -23.78 0.60 2.26
C ARG A 185 -24.83 -0.21 3.02
N ASP A 186 -26.09 0.21 2.93
CA ASP A 186 -27.24 -0.48 3.55
C ASP A 186 -27.75 -1.68 2.72
#